data_AF-A0A379AFB5-F1
#
_entry.id   AF-A0A379AFB5-F1
#
_cell.length_a   1.000
_cell.length_b   1.000
_cell.length_c   1.000
_cell.angle_alpha   90.00
_cell.angle_beta   90.00
_cell.angle_gamma   90.00
#
_symmetry.space_group_name_H-M   'P 1'
#
loop_
_entity.id
_entity.type
_entity.pdbx_description
1 polymer ?
#
loop_
_entity_poly.entity_id
_entity_poly.type
_entity_poly.pdbx_seq_one_letter_code
_entity_poly.pdbx_strand_id
1 'polypeptide(L)'
;MPSPHNVTASPILVALDYHDLDSALRFVDQIDPRSCRLKVGKEMFTLFGPSLVNTLQQRGFEIFLDLKFPRYSQHHRSCRGGPLPISGSGWSTSMPVVGLG
;
A
#
# COMPACT_ATOMS: atom_id res chain seq x y z
N MET A 1 11.59 -9.25 -41.51
CA MET A 1 10.61 -9.02 -40.42
C MET A 1 11.19 -9.56 -39.13
N PRO A 2 11.56 -8.72 -38.15
CA PRO A 2 11.87 -9.21 -36.81
C PRO A 2 10.55 -9.37 -36.03
N SER A 3 10.33 -10.56 -35.49
CA SER A 3 9.23 -10.84 -34.56
C SER A 3 9.53 -10.14 -33.22
N PRO A 4 8.65 -9.30 -32.64
CA PRO A 4 8.97 -8.65 -31.38
C PRO A 4 8.88 -9.68 -30.24
N HIS A 5 10.05 -10.07 -29.78
CA HIS A 5 10.28 -11.00 -28.69
C HIS A 5 9.69 -10.45 -27.38
N ASN A 6 8.71 -11.18 -26.87
CA ASN A 6 8.37 -11.38 -25.47
C ASN A 6 8.62 -10.19 -24.51
N VAL A 7 7.74 -9.20 -24.56
CA VAL A 7 7.62 -8.20 -23.49
C VAL A 7 7.08 -8.92 -22.26
N THR A 8 7.93 -9.29 -21.31
CA THR A 8 7.48 -9.53 -19.94
C THR A 8 6.96 -8.20 -19.41
N ALA A 9 5.67 -7.93 -19.66
CA ALA A 9 5.03 -6.63 -19.57
C ALA A 9 4.71 -6.23 -18.12
N SER A 10 5.67 -6.41 -17.23
CA SER A 10 5.64 -5.80 -15.91
C SER A 10 6.38 -4.47 -16.04
N PRO A 11 5.70 -3.33 -15.94
CA PRO A 11 6.36 -2.03 -16.05
C PRO A 11 7.44 -1.92 -14.97
N ILE A 12 8.66 -1.58 -15.39
CA ILE A 12 9.82 -1.43 -14.50
C ILE A 12 9.52 -0.30 -13.53
N LEU A 13 9.72 -0.52 -12.23
CA LEU A 13 9.58 0.50 -11.21
C LEU A 13 10.96 0.98 -10.74
N VAL A 14 11.27 2.24 -10.99
CA VAL A 14 12.55 2.85 -10.65
C VAL A 14 12.39 3.68 -9.37
N ALA A 15 13.14 3.34 -8.33
CA ALA A 15 13.14 4.10 -7.09
C ALA A 15 13.90 5.41 -7.27
N LEU A 16 13.21 6.53 -7.05
CA LEU A 16 13.80 7.85 -6.97
C LEU A 16 14.09 8.11 -5.48
N ASP A 17 15.35 7.94 -5.09
CA ASP A 17 15.84 8.13 -3.72
C ASP A 17 17.10 9.01 -3.74
N TYR A 18 16.87 10.31 -3.93
CA TYR A 18 17.92 11.32 -4.03
C TYR A 18 17.73 12.37 -2.94
N HIS A 19 18.84 12.83 -2.35
CA HIS A 19 18.84 13.93 -1.39
C HIS A 19 18.74 15.30 -2.06
N ASP A 20 18.99 15.37 -3.37
CA ASP A 20 19.01 16.60 -4.16
C ASP A 20 18.08 16.51 -5.38
N LEU A 21 17.38 17.61 -5.66
CA LEU A 21 16.38 17.67 -6.73
C LEU A 21 17.00 17.68 -8.12
N ASP A 22 18.09 18.42 -8.31
CA ASP A 22 18.75 18.55 -9.62
C ASP A 22 19.29 17.19 -10.08
N SER A 23 19.96 16.49 -9.17
CA SER A 23 20.47 15.13 -9.38
C SER A 23 19.37 14.16 -9.79
N ALA A 24 18.21 14.23 -9.13
CA ALA A 24 17.04 13.40 -9.46
C ALA A 24 16.50 13.73 -10.85
N LEU A 25 16.32 15.02 -11.17
CA LEU A 25 15.80 15.46 -12.46
C LEU A 25 16.73 15.08 -13.61
N ARG A 26 18.05 15.25 -13.45
CA ARG A 26 19.05 14.84 -14.46
C ARG A 26 19.04 13.35 -14.74
N PHE A 27 18.75 12.53 -13.73
CA PHE A 27 18.58 11.10 -13.93
C PHE A 27 17.28 10.80 -14.69
N VAL A 28 16.17 11.44 -14.31
CA VAL A 28 14.87 11.29 -14.96
C VAL A 28 14.91 11.74 -16.43
N ASP A 29 15.65 12.80 -16.76
CA ASP A 29 15.84 13.28 -18.15
C ASP A 29 16.53 12.24 -19.06
N GLN A 30 17.25 11.27 -18.49
CA GLN A 30 17.93 10.22 -19.26
C GLN A 30 17.05 8.96 -19.46
N ILE A 31 15.83 8.94 -18.90
CA ILE A 31 14.97 7.77 -18.89
C ILE A 31 13.74 8.00 -19.77
N ASP A 32 13.33 6.96 -20.50
CA ASP A 32 12.11 7.02 -21.27
C ASP A 32 10.87 6.80 -20.37
N PRO A 33 9.91 7.75 -20.34
CA PRO A 33 8.72 7.67 -19.48
C PRO A 33 7.75 6.55 -19.86
N ARG A 34 7.86 5.95 -21.06
CA ARG A 34 7.02 4.83 -21.50
C ARG A 34 7.62 3.49 -21.10
N SER A 35 8.90 3.47 -20.74
CA SER A 35 9.62 2.25 -20.36
C SER A 35 9.52 1.93 -18.86
N CYS A 36 9.23 2.91 -18.01
CA CYS A 36 9.22 2.72 -16.57
C CYS A 36 8.26 3.65 -15.82
N ARG A 37 8.03 3.31 -14.55
CA ARG A 37 7.29 4.10 -13.57
C ARG A 37 8.28 4.54 -12.49
N LEU A 38 8.10 5.72 -11.92
CA LEU A 38 8.97 6.22 -10.85
C LEU A 38 8.33 6.00 -9.49
N LYS A 39 9.10 5.50 -8.52
CA LYS A 39 8.68 5.38 -7.13
C LYS A 39 9.27 6.53 -6.32
N VAL A 40 8.41 7.38 -5.77
CA VAL A 40 8.81 8.46 -4.86
C VAL A 40 8.62 7.99 -3.42
N GLY A 41 9.71 7.94 -2.67
CA GLY A 41 9.73 7.58 -1.24
C GLY A 41 9.33 8.75 -0.33
N LYS A 42 9.18 8.45 0.98
CA LYS A 42 8.80 9.45 1.99
C LYS A 42 9.77 10.62 2.09
N GLU A 43 11.08 10.39 1.97
CA GLU A 43 12.08 11.44 2.20
C GLU A 43 12.03 12.50 1.11
N MET A 44 12.04 12.08 -0.16
CA MET A 44 11.93 13.02 -1.27
C MET A 44 10.60 13.77 -1.27
N PHE A 45 9.50 13.10 -0.91
CA PHE A 45 8.19 13.73 -0.78
C PHE A 45 8.14 14.73 0.37
N THR A 46 8.78 14.46 1.51
CA THR A 46 8.84 15.41 2.64
C THR A 46 9.72 16.63 2.32
N LEU A 47 10.79 16.44 1.53
CA LEU A 47 11.70 17.53 1.16
C LEU A 47 11.11 18.47 0.10
N PHE A 48 10.54 17.92 -0.98
CA PHE A 48 10.10 18.71 -2.14
C PHE A 48 8.57 18.80 -2.29
N GLY A 49 7.84 18.03 -1.48
CA GLY A 49 6.39 18.05 -1.46
C GLY A 49 5.74 17.52 -2.74
N PRO A 50 4.44 17.82 -2.93
CA PRO A 50 3.70 17.42 -4.12
C PRO A 50 4.18 18.12 -5.40
N SER A 51 4.89 19.24 -5.30
CA SER A 51 5.45 19.97 -6.45
C SER A 51 6.41 19.11 -7.28
N LEU A 52 7.19 18.26 -6.62
CA LEU A 52 8.04 17.27 -7.29
C LEU A 52 7.20 16.30 -8.13
N VAL A 53 6.13 15.74 -7.55
CA VAL A 53 5.26 14.78 -8.23
C VAL A 53 4.65 15.41 -9.48
N ASN A 54 4.14 16.64 -9.37
CA ASN A 54 3.60 17.39 -10.52
C ASN A 54 4.66 17.58 -11.61
N THR A 55 5.89 17.91 -11.24
CA THR A 55 7.01 18.09 -12.18
C THR A 55 7.32 16.82 -12.95
N LEU A 56 7.35 15.67 -12.26
CA LEU A 56 7.60 14.37 -12.89
C LEU A 56 6.42 13.92 -13.78
N GLN A 57 5.18 14.20 -13.37
CA GLN A 57 3.99 13.93 -14.17
C GLN A 57 3.93 14.78 -15.44
N GLN A 58 4.32 16.06 -15.37
CA GLN A 58 4.40 16.93 -16.55
C GLN A 58 5.41 16.43 -17.58
N ARG A 59 6.44 15.70 -17.14
CA ARG A 59 7.42 15.03 -18.01
C ARG A 59 6.91 13.70 -18.58
N GLY A 60 5.68 13.29 -18.25
CA GLY A 60 5.02 12.10 -18.77
C GLY A 60 5.27 10.82 -17.96
N PHE A 61 5.93 10.90 -16.81
CA PHE A 61 6.18 9.73 -15.97
C PHE A 61 4.96 9.34 -15.13
N GLU A 62 4.72 8.04 -15.03
CA GLU A 62 3.75 7.49 -14.09
C GLU A 62 4.39 7.32 -12.71
N ILE A 63 3.80 7.93 -11.67
CA ILE A 63 4.41 8.02 -10.34
C ILE A 63 3.68 7.12 -9.35
N PHE A 64 4.44 6.27 -8.67
CA PHE A 64 3.99 5.48 -7.53
C PHE A 64 4.50 6.11 -6.22
N LEU A 65 3.58 6.66 -5.45
CA LEU A 65 3.89 7.34 -4.20
C LEU A 65 3.79 6.35 -3.04
N ASP A 66 4.94 5.85 -2.57
CA ASP A 66 5.03 4.86 -1.48
C ASP A 66 5.18 5.57 -0.13
N LEU A 67 4.18 6.39 0.19
CA LEU A 67 4.04 6.90 1.53
C LEU A 67 3.36 5.81 2.33
N LYS A 68 4.18 4.90 2.86
CA LYS A 68 3.75 3.85 3.78
C LYS A 68 3.20 4.51 5.06
N PHE A 69 2.03 5.11 4.96
CA PHE A 69 1.26 5.58 6.10
C PHE A 69 0.53 4.36 6.65
N PRO A 70 0.74 3.99 7.92
CA PRO A 70 -0.16 3.08 8.59
C PRO A 70 -1.52 3.79 8.72
N ARG A 71 -2.33 3.73 7.67
CA ARG A 71 -3.77 3.94 7.82
C ARG A 71 -4.24 2.76 8.61
N TYR A 72 -4.65 3.03 9.84
CA TYR A 72 -5.39 2.16 10.73
C TYR A 72 -6.33 1.26 9.92
N SER A 73 -5.89 0.03 9.62
CA SER A 73 -6.74 -1.06 9.18
C SER A 73 -7.55 -1.52 10.40
N GLN A 74 -8.43 -0.66 10.90
CA GLN A 74 -9.38 -1.04 11.94
C GLN A 74 -10.53 -1.81 11.26
N HIS A 75 -10.54 -3.11 11.56
CA HIS A 75 -11.63 -4.06 11.47
C HIS A 75 -12.07 -4.58 10.08
N HIS A 76 -11.28 -5.54 9.58
CA HIS A 76 -11.88 -6.74 9.01
C HIS A 76 -12.11 -7.77 10.13
N ARG A 77 -13.17 -7.61 10.91
CA ARG A 77 -13.76 -8.72 11.69
C ARG A 77 -15.28 -8.53 11.84
N SER A 78 -15.99 -8.66 10.73
CA SER A 78 -17.38 -9.12 10.80
C SER A 78 -17.39 -10.62 10.59
N CYS A 79 -17.00 -11.37 11.63
CA CYS A 79 -17.53 -12.70 11.80
C CYS A 79 -19.01 -12.51 12.17
N ARG A 80 -19.90 -12.41 11.18
CA ARG A 80 -21.33 -12.60 11.41
C ARG A 80 -21.51 -14.06 11.80
N GLY A 81 -21.53 -14.31 13.09
CA GLY A 81 -22.03 -15.55 13.66
C GLY A 81 -23.42 -15.79 13.09
N GLY A 82 -23.57 -16.88 12.34
CA GLY A 82 -24.88 -17.47 12.12
C GLY A 82 -25.48 -17.85 13.49
N PRO A 83 -26.81 -17.85 13.64
CA PRO A 83 -27.44 -18.29 14.86
C PRO A 83 -27.01 -19.73 15.18
N LEU A 84 -26.42 -19.93 16.36
CA LEU A 84 -26.14 -21.25 16.91
C LEU A 84 -27.47 -22.03 17.00
N PRO A 85 -27.55 -23.26 16.45
CA PRO A 85 -28.72 -24.09 16.67
C PRO A 85 -28.78 -24.51 18.15
N ILE A 86 -29.87 -24.11 18.81
CA ILE A 86 -30.30 -24.68 20.08
C ILE A 86 -30.58 -26.18 19.88
N SER A 87 -29.73 -27.06 20.39
CA SER A 87 -30.12 -28.44 20.64
C SER A 87 -29.27 -29.06 21.75
N GLY A 88 -29.93 -29.29 22.88
CA GLY A 88 -29.85 -30.58 23.53
C GLY A 88 -28.81 -30.78 24.62
N SER A 89 -29.33 -31.17 25.78
CA SER A 89 -28.69 -32.02 26.81
C SER A 89 -27.54 -31.45 27.64
N GLY A 90 -27.90 -31.07 28.87
CA GLY A 90 -27.25 -31.53 30.11
C GLY A 90 -25.78 -31.17 30.31
N TRP A 91 -25.50 -30.34 31.31
CA TRP A 91 -25.12 -30.88 32.62
C TRP A 91 -25.30 -29.83 33.71
N SER A 92 -26.12 -30.25 34.68
CA SER A 92 -26.22 -29.72 36.02
C SER A 92 -24.88 -29.84 36.73
N THR A 93 -24.31 -28.75 37.22
CA THR A 93 -23.55 -28.79 38.47
C THR A 93 -23.42 -27.42 39.13
N SER A 94 -23.97 -27.39 40.34
CA SER A 94 -23.47 -26.72 41.54
C SER A 94 -23.57 -25.20 41.69
N MET A 95 -24.48 -24.85 42.61
CA MET A 95 -24.59 -23.62 43.40
C MET A 95 -23.27 -23.24 44.10
N PRO A 96 -23.16 -21.98 44.54
CA PRO A 96 -23.04 -21.77 45.99
C PRO A 96 -24.15 -20.88 46.55
N VAL A 97 -24.74 -21.38 47.63
CA VAL A 97 -25.62 -20.67 48.56
C VAL A 97 -24.78 -19.76 49.46
N VAL A 98 -25.12 -18.46 49.51
CA VAL A 98 -24.89 -17.49 50.60
C VAL A 98 -25.71 -16.24 50.24
N GLY A 99 -26.50 -15.57 51.07
CA GLY A 99 -26.81 -15.68 52.49
C GLY A 99 -27.83 -14.59 52.82
N LEU A 100 -28.67 -14.86 53.83
CA LEU A 100 -29.72 -14.01 54.42
C LEU A 100 -29.28 -12.58 54.78
N GLY A 101 -30.24 -11.65 54.68
CA GLY A 101 -30.20 -10.30 55.23
C GLY A 101 -31.43 -9.50 54.82
#